data_AF-A0A8H7X8H3-F1
#
_entry.id   AF-A0A8H7X8H3-F1
#
_cell.length_a   1.000
_cell.length_b   1.000
_cell.length_c   1.000
_cell.angle_alpha   90.00
_cell.angle_beta   90.00
_cell.angle_gamma   90.00
#
_symmetry.space_group_name_H-M   'P 1'
#
loop_
_entity.id
_entity.type
_entity.pdbx_description
1 polymer ?
#
loop_
_entity_poly.entity_id
_entity_poly.type
_entity_poly.pdbx_seq_one_letter_code
_entity_poly.pdbx_strand_id
1 'polypeptide(L)'
;MAGVHNGPIPTSVTNYSTKTAILTLQHNHPPGNPLKSQVDVNLLVTTLKSNETQIGEWVNVMGYITGGQKRKAIGEETMEVAVQALVLWSAGAFDLAGYEKSLDQRAADERIAQKAP
;
A
#
# COMPACT_ATOMS: atom_id res chain seq x y z
N MET A 1 -14.26 28.63 -12.82
CA MET A 1 -14.82 27.26 -12.96
C MET A 1 -13.93 26.32 -12.16
N ALA A 2 -14.28 26.09 -10.89
CA ALA A 2 -13.54 25.20 -10.03
C ALA A 2 -13.98 23.76 -10.35
N GLY A 3 -13.04 22.94 -10.82
CA GLY A 3 -13.28 21.52 -11.10
C GLY A 3 -13.72 20.81 -9.82
N VAL A 4 -14.76 19.99 -9.94
CA VAL A 4 -15.33 19.18 -8.88
C VAL A 4 -14.24 18.23 -8.33
N HIS A 5 -13.77 18.49 -7.11
CA HIS A 5 -12.88 17.62 -6.37
C HIS A 5 -13.72 16.49 -5.73
N ASN A 6 -14.05 15.46 -6.50
CA ASN A 6 -14.70 14.25 -5.96
C ASN A 6 -13.65 13.40 -5.22
N GLY A 7 -13.54 13.52 -3.89
CA GLY A 7 -12.70 12.61 -3.07
C GLY A 7 -13.31 11.19 -2.92
N PRO A 8 -12.55 10.16 -2.47
CA PRO A 8 -11.25 10.21 -1.80
C PRO A 8 -10.11 9.55 -2.60
N ILE A 9 -8.90 10.12 -2.58
CA ILE A 9 -7.66 9.35 -2.77
C ILE A 9 -6.61 9.92 -1.82
N PRO A 10 -6.41 9.25 -0.67
CA PRO A 10 -5.17 8.50 -0.48
C PRO A 10 -5.51 7.12 0.08
N THR A 11 -4.90 6.04 -0.40
CA THR A 11 -5.17 4.74 0.25
C THR A 11 -3.93 4.24 0.95
N SER A 12 -4.18 3.73 2.15
CA SER A 12 -3.31 2.89 2.96
C SER A 12 -4.15 1.70 3.45
N VAL A 13 -4.43 1.53 4.74
CA VAL A 13 -5.28 0.43 5.25
C VAL A 13 -6.70 0.56 4.69
N THR A 14 -7.14 -0.44 3.93
CA THR A 14 -8.49 -0.48 3.35
C THR A 14 -9.38 -1.52 4.01
N ASN A 15 -8.80 -2.52 4.68
CA ASN A 15 -9.54 -3.52 5.43
C ASN A 15 -8.66 -4.14 6.52
N TYR A 16 -9.29 -4.59 7.60
CA TYR A 16 -8.69 -5.47 8.58
C TYR A 16 -9.66 -6.58 8.95
N SER A 17 -9.25 -7.84 8.78
CA SER A 17 -10.01 -9.02 9.19
C SER A 17 -9.43 -9.58 10.48
N THR A 18 -10.15 -9.40 11.60
CA THR A 18 -9.79 -10.00 12.90
C THR A 18 -9.87 -11.53 12.88
N LYS A 19 -10.69 -12.11 11.99
CA LYS A 19 -10.83 -13.56 11.83
C LYS A 19 -9.57 -14.21 11.25
N THR A 20 -8.91 -13.52 10.32
CA THR A 20 -7.74 -14.05 9.59
C THR A 20 -6.44 -13.36 9.98
N ALA A 21 -6.52 -12.29 10.78
CA ALA A 21 -5.43 -11.36 11.07
C ALA A 21 -4.74 -10.86 9.79
N ILE A 22 -5.54 -10.47 8.79
CA ILE A 22 -5.03 -9.92 7.52
C ILE A 22 -5.44 -8.46 7.41
N LEU A 23 -4.44 -7.61 7.16
CA LEU A 23 -4.58 -6.20 6.83
C LEU A 23 -4.45 -6.04 5.31
N THR A 24 -5.41 -5.39 4.67
CA THR A 24 -5.33 -5.04 3.25
C THR A 24 -4.79 -3.62 3.12
N LEU A 25 -3.68 -3.49 2.40
CA LEU A 25 -3.11 -2.18 2.03
C LEU A 25 -3.27 -1.96 0.53
N GLN A 26 -3.60 -0.73 0.14
CA GLN A 26 -3.61 -0.32 -1.26
C GLN A 26 -3.09 1.10 -1.36
N HIS A 27 -2.38 1.45 -2.42
CA HIS A 27 -1.99 2.83 -2.72
C HIS A 27 -2.25 3.10 -4.20
N ASN A 28 -3.02 4.14 -4.51
CA ASN A 28 -3.36 4.53 -5.88
C ASN A 28 -2.34 5.51 -6.49
N HIS A 29 -1.05 5.23 -6.35
CA HIS A 29 0.01 5.95 -7.04
C HIS A 29 0.94 4.98 -7.77
N PRO A 30 1.24 5.18 -9.07
CA PRO A 30 0.56 6.14 -9.95
C PRO A 30 -0.95 5.82 -10.09
N PRO A 31 -1.80 6.76 -10.54
CA PRO A 31 -3.22 6.52 -10.67
C PRO A 31 -3.54 5.28 -11.52
N GLY A 32 -4.43 4.43 -11.02
CA GLY A 32 -4.76 3.14 -11.63
C GLY A 32 -3.85 1.99 -11.19
N ASN A 33 -3.02 2.18 -10.15
CA ASN A 33 -2.18 1.12 -9.61
C ASN A 33 -3.07 -0.05 -9.08
N PRO A 34 -2.99 -1.25 -9.69
CA PRO A 34 -3.83 -2.37 -9.34
C PRO A 34 -3.34 -3.15 -8.11
N LEU A 35 -2.24 -2.70 -7.50
CA LEU A 35 -1.55 -3.43 -6.43
C LEU A 35 -2.33 -3.37 -5.12
N LYS A 36 -2.56 -4.54 -4.54
CA LYS A 36 -3.05 -4.74 -3.17
C LYS A 36 -2.04 -5.58 -2.41
N SER A 37 -1.74 -5.20 -1.18
CA SER A 37 -0.98 -6.04 -0.28
C SER A 37 -1.91 -6.71 0.73
N GLN A 38 -1.73 -8.02 0.93
CA GLN A 38 -2.32 -8.78 2.04
C GLN A 38 -1.23 -8.98 3.08
N VAL A 39 -1.34 -8.26 4.19
CA VAL A 39 -0.36 -8.30 5.27
C VAL A 39 -0.91 -9.19 6.38
N ASP A 40 -0.33 -10.37 6.53
CA ASP A 40 -0.57 -11.27 7.66
C ASP A 40 0.13 -10.70 8.89
N VAL A 41 -0.69 -10.33 9.89
CA VAL A 41 -0.24 -9.74 11.16
C VAL A 41 -0.43 -10.70 12.34
N ASN A 42 -0.59 -12.01 12.11
CA ASN A 42 -0.76 -13.00 13.18
C ASN A 42 0.34 -12.93 14.25
N LEU A 43 1.58 -12.66 13.86
CA LEU A 43 2.72 -12.52 14.78
C LEU A 43 2.65 -11.27 15.68
N LEU A 44 1.78 -10.31 15.33
CA LEU A 44 1.70 -8.98 15.96
C LEU A 44 0.38 -8.73 16.70
N VAL A 45 -0.57 -9.66 16.70
CA VAL A 45 -1.94 -9.46 17.22
C VAL A 45 -1.96 -8.96 18.66
N THR A 46 -1.01 -9.37 19.50
CA THR A 46 -0.92 -8.98 20.90
C THR A 46 -0.30 -7.60 21.13
N THR A 47 0.41 -7.07 20.13
CA THR A 47 1.14 -5.79 20.21
C THR A 47 0.56 -4.70 19.32
N LEU A 48 -0.31 -5.07 18.38
CA LEU A 48 -1.01 -4.16 17.47
C LEU A 48 -1.89 -3.18 18.24
N LYS A 49 -1.78 -1.91 17.86
CA LYS A 49 -2.62 -0.85 18.38
C LYS A 49 -3.83 -0.67 17.47
N SER A 50 -4.94 -0.18 18.04
CA SER A 50 -6.18 0.01 17.30
C SER A 50 -6.01 0.94 16.09
N ASN A 51 -5.24 2.03 16.24
CA ASN A 51 -4.98 2.98 15.17
C ASN A 51 -4.24 2.33 13.97
N GLU A 52 -3.34 1.37 14.22
CA GLU A 52 -2.57 0.68 13.17
C GLU A 52 -3.44 -0.24 12.28
N THR A 53 -4.68 -0.51 12.70
CA THR A 53 -5.67 -1.30 11.92
C THR A 53 -6.80 -0.45 11.34
N GLN A 54 -6.78 0.86 11.59
CA GLN A 54 -7.85 1.77 11.21
C GLN A 54 -7.84 2.05 9.71
N ILE A 55 -9.03 2.04 9.09
CA ILE A 55 -9.17 2.39 7.67
C ILE A 55 -8.64 3.82 7.44
N GLY A 56 -7.77 3.96 6.44
CA GLY A 56 -7.11 5.21 6.08
C GLY A 56 -5.79 5.47 6.78
N GLU A 57 -5.43 4.68 7.80
CA GLU A 57 -4.16 4.85 8.50
C GLU A 57 -2.99 4.48 7.61
N TRP A 58 -1.99 5.36 7.49
CA TRP A 58 -0.71 5.06 6.85
C TRP A 58 0.16 4.22 7.78
N VAL A 59 0.60 3.05 7.31
CA VAL A 59 1.41 2.13 8.11
C VAL A 59 2.69 1.77 7.37
N ASN A 60 3.76 1.62 8.14
CA ASN A 60 4.99 0.99 7.68
C ASN A 60 4.94 -0.49 8.05
N VAL A 61 5.40 -1.34 7.13
CA VAL A 61 5.43 -2.80 7.32
C VAL A 61 6.84 -3.30 7.00
N MET A 62 7.42 -4.06 7.93
CA MET A 62 8.62 -4.85 7.69
C MET A 62 8.28 -6.33 7.86
N GLY A 63 8.67 -7.14 6.89
CA GLY A 63 8.26 -8.54 6.84
C GLY A 63 8.83 -9.30 5.65
N TYR A 64 8.36 -10.54 5.49
CA TYR A 64 8.72 -11.41 4.37
C TYR A 64 7.64 -11.40 3.31
N ILE A 65 8.03 -11.30 2.04
CA ILE A 65 7.11 -11.55 0.92
C ILE A 65 6.87 -13.06 0.86
N THR A 66 5.62 -13.48 1.04
CA THR A 66 5.23 -14.90 1.09
C THR A 66 4.54 -15.39 -0.18
N GLY A 67 4.17 -14.48 -1.08
CA GLY A 67 3.62 -14.82 -2.38
C GLY A 67 3.10 -13.62 -3.14
N GLY A 68 2.66 -13.87 -4.38
CA GLY A 68 1.98 -12.87 -5.18
C GLY A 68 1.16 -13.53 -6.29
N GLN A 69 -0.01 -12.98 -6.56
CA GLN A 69 -0.93 -13.47 -7.59
C GLN A 69 -1.44 -12.31 -8.43
N LYS A 70 -1.37 -12.49 -9.75
CA LYS A 70 -2.12 -11.64 -10.69
C LYS A 70 -3.49 -12.27 -10.88
N ARG A 71 -4.56 -11.55 -10.54
CA ARG A 71 -5.93 -11.98 -10.80
C ARG A 71 -6.51 -11.08 -11.88
N LYS A 72 -6.95 -11.69 -12.97
CA LYS A 72 -7.72 -11.00 -14.02
C LYS A 72 -9.18 -11.37 -13.84
N ALA A 73 -9.98 -10.43 -13.35
CA ALA A 73 -11.43 -10.51 -13.41
C ALA A 73 -11.93 -9.71 -14.62
N ILE A 74 -13.18 -9.95 -15.04
CA ILE A 74 -13.77 -9.24 -16.20
C ILE A 74 -13.81 -7.75 -15.86
N GLY A 75 -12.94 -6.97 -16.52
CA GLY A 75 -12.87 -5.50 -16.39
C GLY A 75 -11.85 -4.96 -15.39
N GLU A 76 -11.16 -5.78 -14.59
CA GLU A 76 -10.19 -5.31 -13.60
C GLU A 76 -8.99 -6.29 -13.45
N GLU A 77 -7.78 -5.80 -13.72
CA GLU A 77 -6.55 -6.51 -13.38
C GLU A 77 -6.16 -6.12 -11.96
N THR A 78 -6.05 -7.09 -11.06
CA THR A 78 -5.59 -6.87 -9.68
C THR A 78 -4.29 -7.63 -9.48
N MET A 79 -3.31 -6.97 -8.87
CA MET A 79 -2.08 -7.61 -8.42
C MET A 79 -2.11 -7.70 -6.91
N GLU A 80 -2.00 -8.92 -6.38
CA GLU A 80 -2.00 -9.15 -4.94
C GLU A 80 -0.61 -9.61 -4.51
N VAL A 81 -0.04 -9.00 -3.46
CA VAL A 81 1.23 -9.40 -2.84
C VAL A 81 0.98 -9.74 -1.38
N ALA A 82 1.36 -10.95 -0.97
CA ALA A 82 1.23 -11.41 0.40
C ALA A 82 2.53 -11.13 1.18
N VAL A 83 2.38 -10.60 2.39
CA VAL A 83 3.48 -10.26 3.29
C VAL A 83 3.18 -10.83 4.68
N GLN A 84 4.14 -11.54 5.28
CA GLN A 84 4.10 -11.86 6.71
C GLN A 84 4.83 -10.76 7.48
N ALA A 85 4.11 -10.03 8.33
CA ALA A 85 4.67 -8.91 9.08
C ALA A 85 5.46 -9.39 10.31
N LEU A 86 6.65 -8.82 10.49
CA LEU A 86 7.46 -8.94 11.69
C LEU A 86 7.41 -7.66 12.54
N VAL A 87 7.22 -6.51 11.89
CA VAL A 87 7.07 -5.22 12.55
C VAL A 87 6.07 -4.39 11.74
N LEU A 88 5.16 -3.72 12.44
CA LEU A 88 4.19 -2.79 11.85
C LEU A 88 4.03 -1.59 12.79
N TRP A 89 4.01 -0.38 12.23
CA TRP A 89 3.73 0.83 13.00
C TRP A 89 3.04 1.91 12.14
N SER A 90 2.26 2.75 12.80
CA SER A 90 1.66 3.95 12.21
C SER A 90 2.75 4.91 11.69
N ALA A 91 2.58 5.40 10.47
CA ALA A 91 3.43 6.43 9.87
C ALA A 91 3.14 7.83 10.45
N GLY A 92 2.03 8.00 11.16
CA GLY A 92 1.61 9.27 11.74
C GLY A 92 1.36 10.35 10.69
N ALA A 93 1.73 11.59 11.01
CA ALA A 93 1.67 12.69 10.05
C ALA A 93 2.69 12.45 8.92
N PHE A 94 2.19 11.98 7.79
CA PHE A 94 2.99 11.55 6.65
C PHE A 94 2.80 12.52 5.46
N ASP A 95 3.90 13.09 4.95
CA ASP A 95 3.89 13.89 3.72
C ASP A 95 3.81 12.97 2.50
N LEU A 96 2.58 12.55 2.19
CA LEU A 96 2.30 11.66 1.06
C LEU A 96 2.74 12.27 -0.28
N ALA A 97 2.50 13.56 -0.48
CA ALA A 97 2.84 14.23 -1.73
C ALA A 97 4.36 14.30 -1.94
N GLY A 98 5.11 14.59 -0.88
CA GLY A 98 6.58 14.53 -0.90
C GLY A 98 7.09 13.12 -1.20
N TYR A 99 6.49 12.10 -0.59
CA TYR A 99 6.83 10.70 -0.84
C TYR A 99 6.58 10.29 -2.30
N GLU A 100 5.38 10.55 -2.83
CA GLU A 100 5.01 10.24 -4.22
C GLU A 100 5.96 10.93 -5.21
N LYS A 101 6.27 12.21 -5.00
CA LYS A 101 7.24 12.95 -5.82
C LYS A 101 8.63 12.30 -5.80
N SER A 102 9.08 11.80 -4.65
CA SER A 102 10.37 11.12 -4.53
C SER A 102 10.40 9.80 -5.31
N LEU A 103 9.29 9.05 -5.33
CA LEU A 103 9.15 7.83 -6.11
C LEU A 103 9.17 8.12 -7.61
N ASP A 104 8.47 9.16 -8.05
CA ASP A 104 8.43 9.57 -9.45
C ASP A 104 9.82 9.98 -9.96
N GLN A 105 10.56 10.75 -9.16
CA GLN A 105 11.92 11.14 -9.50
C GLN A 105 12.83 9.92 -9.61
N ARG A 106 12.78 9.01 -8.64
CA ARG A 106 13.58 7.78 -8.66
C ARG A 106 13.27 6.93 -9.89
N ALA A 107 11.99 6.77 -10.23
CA ALA A 107 11.57 6.04 -11.42
C ALA A 107 12.07 6.71 -12.72
N ALA A 108 12.13 8.04 -12.76
CA ALA A 108 12.69 8.77 -13.89
C ALA A 108 14.21 8.57 -14.01
N ASP A 109 14.93 8.64 -12.90
CA ASP A 109 16.39 8.44 -12.85
C ASP A 109 16.78 7.01 -13.27
N GLU A 110 16.06 5.99 -12.79
CA GLU A 110 16.25 4.59 -13.17
C GLU A 110 16.02 4.37 -14.68
N ARG A 111 15.01 5.03 -15.28
CA ARG A 111 14.75 4.96 -16.73
C ARG A 111 15.86 5.62 -17.55
N ILE A 112 16.46 6.70 -17.06
CA ILE A 112 17.60 7.37 -17.72
C ILE A 112 18.82 6.46 -17.66
N ALA A 113 19.11 5.87 -16.49
CA ALA A 113 20.24 4.95 -16.32
C ALA A 113 20.14 3.72 -17.23
N GLN A 114 18.95 3.15 -17.41
CA GLN A 114 18.70 2.00 -18.30
C GLN A 114 18.88 2.34 -19.80
N LYS A 115 18.83 3.62 -20.17
CA LYS A 115 18.88 4.11 -21.56
C LYS A 115 20.26 4.67 -21.95
N ALA A 116 21.21 4.74 -21.02
CA ALA A 116 22.59 5.12 -21.31
C ALA A 116 23.28 4.01 -22.12
N PRO A 117 24.06 4.35 -23.17
CA PRO A 117 24.68 3.40 -24.08
C PRO A 117 25.79 2.55 -23.44
#